data_AF-A0A661XZN6-F1
#
_entry.id   AF-A0A661XZN6-F1
#
_cell.length_a   1.000
_cell.length_b   1.000
_cell.length_c   1.000
_cell.angle_alpha   90.00
_cell.angle_beta   90.00
_cell.angle_gamma   90.00
#
_symmetry.space_group_name_H-M   'P 1'
#
loop_
_entity.id
_entity.type
_entity.pdbx_description
1 polymer ?
#
loop_
_entity_poly.entity_id
_entity_poly.type
_entity_poly.pdbx_seq_one_letter_code
_entity_poly.pdbx_strand_id
1 'polypeptide(L)'
;MTRKISLILTGLMFLAFTGFAQDYTFRVMVSKGENKVKVDGGDWKTLRIGEKLNSGDQLQVPENGYLGMVHSSGQTKELKTAGDYSISELSSAISANTQNIASKYADFVISKMSPEEKEANRRKYASVTGAVERGDSDASINIFMPTSVSVYNPEVMIRWDGVAGENTTYVVKLKDLFEQTIMVAETSETSYTIDFNDAKLANAIVENLVIVNVSVKGNEDLKSKNAAIQQFSTDATPSFEVELKALKANLGAQSSINNLILAEFYEENDLLLDALTSYEYAIKMSPDVEYYKEAYDEFLLRNGLK
;
A
#
# COMPACT_ATOMS: atom_id res chain seq x y z
N MET A 1 -51.24 52.80 -42.91
CA MET A 1 -50.59 51.98 -43.95
C MET A 1 -49.55 51.11 -43.24
N THR A 2 -49.73 49.80 -43.35
CA THR A 2 -49.11 48.73 -42.58
C THR A 2 -47.63 48.53 -42.90
N ARG A 3 -46.78 48.30 -41.89
CA ARG A 3 -45.57 47.47 -42.05
C ARG A 3 -45.12 46.82 -40.73
N LYS A 4 -45.63 45.60 -40.60
CA LYS A 4 -45.19 44.41 -39.87
C LYS A 4 -43.84 44.50 -39.13
N ILE A 5 -43.90 44.39 -37.81
CA ILE A 5 -42.83 43.91 -36.94
C ILE A 5 -42.85 42.38 -37.04
N SER A 6 -41.77 41.78 -37.56
CA SER A 6 -41.58 40.33 -37.54
C SER A 6 -40.41 40.01 -36.61
N LEU A 7 -40.73 39.26 -35.56
CA LEU A 7 -39.83 38.71 -34.56
C LEU A 7 -38.59 38.05 -35.19
N ILE A 8 -37.42 38.44 -34.70
CA ILE A 8 -36.20 37.62 -34.77
C ILE A 8 -36.30 36.64 -33.59
N LEU A 9 -36.68 35.40 -33.87
CA LEU A 9 -36.54 34.28 -32.95
C LEU A 9 -36.02 33.09 -33.77
N THR A 10 -34.72 33.05 -33.96
CA THR A 10 -34.03 31.87 -34.49
C THR A 10 -33.04 31.44 -33.42
N GLY A 11 -33.49 30.48 -32.62
CA GLY A 11 -32.70 29.84 -31.60
C GLY A 11 -31.49 29.16 -32.23
N LEU A 12 -30.30 29.58 -31.80
CA LEU A 12 -29.13 28.74 -31.84
C LEU A 12 -29.08 28.04 -30.48
N MET A 13 -29.81 26.93 -30.40
CA MET A 13 -29.69 25.96 -29.33
C MET A 13 -28.28 25.36 -29.47
N PHE A 14 -27.30 25.96 -28.81
CA PHE A 14 -26.04 25.29 -28.51
C PHE A 14 -26.41 24.12 -27.61
N LEU A 15 -26.65 22.96 -28.23
CA LEU A 15 -26.54 21.68 -27.57
C LEU A 15 -25.10 21.60 -27.06
N ALA A 16 -24.93 21.95 -25.78
CA ALA A 16 -23.84 21.43 -24.99
C ALA A 16 -24.03 19.91 -24.95
N PHE A 17 -23.50 19.21 -25.95
CA PHE A 17 -23.08 17.84 -25.77
C PHE A 17 -21.97 17.89 -24.72
N THR A 18 -22.36 17.81 -23.45
CA THR A 18 -21.49 17.23 -22.44
C THR A 18 -21.27 15.81 -22.93
N GLY A 19 -20.14 15.57 -23.60
CA GLY A 19 -19.67 14.22 -23.81
C GLY A 19 -19.60 13.61 -22.42
N PHE A 20 -20.49 12.65 -22.13
CA PHE A 20 -20.32 11.80 -20.97
C PHE A 20 -18.95 11.17 -21.15
N ALA A 21 -17.98 11.55 -20.33
CA ALA A 21 -16.75 10.79 -20.24
C ALA A 21 -17.21 9.36 -19.94
N GLN A 22 -16.92 8.44 -20.86
CA GLN A 22 -17.32 7.06 -20.69
C GLN A 22 -16.59 6.55 -19.45
N ASP A 23 -17.35 6.20 -18.41
CA ASP A 23 -16.79 5.67 -17.18
C ASP A 23 -15.97 4.42 -17.51
N TYR A 24 -14.73 4.38 -17.03
CA TYR A 24 -13.86 3.24 -17.22
C TYR A 24 -14.37 2.05 -16.39
N THR A 25 -14.11 0.83 -16.85
CA THR A 25 -14.45 -0.39 -16.14
C THR A 25 -13.36 -0.77 -15.15
N PHE A 26 -12.10 -0.81 -15.60
CA PHE A 26 -10.94 -1.04 -14.74
C PHE A 26 -9.87 0.01 -14.95
N ARG A 27 -9.02 0.17 -13.94
CA ARG A 27 -7.75 0.88 -14.05
C ARG A 27 -6.62 -0.07 -13.67
N VAL A 28 -5.56 -0.06 -14.48
CA VAL A 28 -4.37 -0.86 -14.22
C VAL A 28 -3.55 -0.25 -13.09
N MET A 29 -3.23 -1.06 -12.10
CA MET A 29 -2.46 -0.67 -10.91
C MET A 29 -1.05 -1.24 -10.95
N VAL A 30 -0.93 -2.49 -11.35
CA VAL A 30 0.33 -3.22 -11.34
C VAL A 30 0.41 -4.06 -12.60
N SER A 31 1.52 -3.98 -13.33
CA SER A 31 1.75 -4.76 -14.54
C SER A 31 3.17 -5.31 -14.52
N LYS A 32 3.31 -6.63 -14.58
CA LYS A 32 4.58 -7.34 -14.77
C LYS A 32 4.47 -8.22 -16.00
N GLY A 33 5.54 -8.22 -16.79
CA GLY A 33 5.61 -8.93 -18.06
C GLY A 33 5.04 -8.10 -19.21
N GLU A 34 5.07 -8.66 -20.42
CA GLU A 34 4.59 -7.99 -21.64
C GLU A 34 3.06 -8.07 -21.78
N ASN A 35 2.33 -7.60 -20.77
CA ASN A 35 0.86 -7.52 -20.82
C ASN A 35 0.43 -6.59 -21.95
N LYS A 36 -0.62 -6.98 -22.68
CA LYS A 36 -1.15 -6.20 -23.82
C LYS A 36 -2.64 -5.93 -23.66
N VAL A 37 -3.08 -4.86 -24.32
CA VAL A 37 -4.48 -4.46 -24.43
C VAL A 37 -4.87 -4.29 -25.90
N LYS A 38 -6.09 -4.68 -26.22
CA LYS A 38 -6.73 -4.46 -27.52
C LYS A 38 -7.97 -3.62 -27.28
N VAL A 39 -7.93 -2.36 -27.72
CA VAL A 39 -9.04 -1.41 -27.54
C VAL A 39 -10.04 -1.55 -28.68
N ASP A 40 -11.30 -1.83 -28.35
CA ASP A 40 -12.43 -1.94 -29.30
C ASP A 40 -12.11 -2.72 -30.60
N GLY A 41 -11.39 -3.84 -30.47
CA GLY A 41 -11.05 -4.70 -31.62
C GLY A 41 -9.92 -4.20 -32.52
N GLY A 42 -9.21 -3.13 -32.15
CA GLY A 42 -8.01 -2.62 -32.84
C GLY A 42 -6.77 -3.50 -32.68
N ASP A 43 -5.58 -2.93 -32.82
CA ASP A 43 -4.33 -3.70 -32.65
C ASP A 43 -3.95 -3.89 -31.18
N TRP A 44 -3.24 -4.97 -30.88
CA TRP A 44 -2.64 -5.21 -29.57
C TRP A 44 -1.53 -4.18 -29.29
N LYS A 45 -1.63 -3.52 -28.14
CA LYS A 45 -0.66 -2.53 -27.65
C LYS A 45 -0.16 -2.93 -26.26
N THR A 46 1.04 -2.50 -25.91
CA THR A 46 1.57 -2.68 -24.55
C THR A 46 0.67 -1.98 -23.54
N LEU A 47 0.27 -2.72 -22.51
CA LEU A 47 -0.55 -2.21 -21.43
C LEU A 47 0.30 -1.45 -20.41
N ARG A 48 -0.15 -0.27 -19.99
CA ARG A 48 0.56 0.60 -19.05
C ARG A 48 -0.14 0.69 -17.70
N ILE A 49 0.64 0.95 -16.66
CA ILE A 49 0.10 1.32 -15.33
C ILE A 49 -0.67 2.64 -15.46
N GLY A 50 -1.81 2.74 -14.78
CA GLY A 50 -2.73 3.88 -14.85
C GLY A 50 -3.66 3.87 -16.06
N GLU A 51 -3.48 2.94 -17.02
CA GLU A 51 -4.34 2.82 -18.18
C GLU A 51 -5.76 2.44 -17.76
N LYS A 52 -6.74 3.14 -18.35
CA LYS A 52 -8.18 2.92 -18.13
C LYS A 52 -8.69 1.95 -19.19
N LEU A 53 -9.38 0.92 -18.74
CA LEU A 53 -9.88 -0.18 -19.54
C LEU A 53 -11.40 -0.12 -19.56
N ASN A 54 -11.99 -0.24 -20.74
CA ASN A 54 -13.43 -0.21 -20.97
C ASN A 54 -13.96 -1.62 -21.25
N SER A 55 -15.28 -1.80 -21.08
CA SER A 55 -15.95 -3.10 -21.25
C SER A 55 -15.68 -3.78 -22.60
N GLY A 56 -15.48 -3.01 -23.67
CA GLY A 56 -15.17 -3.52 -25.02
C GLY A 56 -13.73 -4.01 -25.22
N ASP A 57 -12.83 -3.75 -24.28
CA ASP A 57 -11.41 -4.06 -24.43
C ASP A 57 -11.11 -5.54 -24.15
N GLN A 58 -9.98 -6.00 -24.68
CA GLN A 58 -9.40 -7.31 -24.37
C GLN A 58 -8.00 -7.16 -23.80
N LEU A 59 -7.64 -8.06 -22.89
CA LEU A 59 -6.31 -8.15 -22.29
C LEU A 59 -5.63 -9.44 -22.73
N GLN A 60 -4.31 -9.40 -22.86
CA GLN A 60 -3.48 -10.57 -23.03
C GLN A 60 -2.40 -10.57 -21.95
N VAL A 61 -2.37 -11.65 -21.17
CA VAL A 61 -1.37 -11.90 -20.12
C VAL A 61 -0.47 -13.03 -20.61
N PRO A 62 0.85 -12.83 -20.73
CA PRO A 62 1.78 -13.88 -21.16
C PRO A 62 2.07 -14.89 -20.03
N GLU A 63 2.82 -15.94 -20.35
CA GLU A 63 3.41 -16.81 -19.32
C GLU A 63 4.30 -15.98 -18.37
N ASN A 64 4.14 -16.19 -17.06
CA ASN A 64 4.74 -15.37 -15.98
C ASN A 64 4.30 -13.90 -15.97
N GLY A 65 3.26 -13.55 -16.73
CA GLY A 65 2.60 -12.25 -16.65
C GLY A 65 1.78 -12.11 -15.37
N TYR A 66 1.73 -10.87 -14.87
CA TYR A 66 0.88 -10.51 -13.74
C TYR A 66 0.24 -9.16 -14.02
N LEU A 67 -1.06 -9.07 -13.75
CA LEU A 67 -1.82 -7.83 -13.89
C LEU A 67 -2.73 -7.64 -12.67
N GLY A 68 -2.53 -6.55 -11.94
CA GLY A 68 -3.40 -6.09 -10.87
C GLY A 68 -4.20 -4.86 -11.33
N MET A 69 -5.52 -4.90 -11.15
CA MET A 69 -6.43 -3.85 -11.58
C MET A 69 -7.44 -3.52 -10.49
N VAL A 70 -7.93 -2.28 -10.50
CA VAL A 70 -9.06 -1.83 -9.69
C VAL A 70 -10.26 -1.56 -10.60
N HIS A 71 -11.41 -2.13 -10.28
CA HIS A 71 -12.66 -1.84 -10.95
C HIS A 71 -13.17 -0.46 -10.51
N SER A 72 -14.00 0.21 -11.31
CA SER A 72 -14.63 1.48 -10.92
C SER A 72 -15.52 1.40 -9.67
N SER A 73 -15.94 0.19 -9.28
CA SER A 73 -16.61 -0.07 -8.00
C SER A 73 -15.67 -0.07 -6.78
N GLY A 74 -14.36 -0.08 -7.03
CA GLY A 74 -13.29 -0.23 -6.04
C GLY A 74 -12.85 -1.68 -5.77
N GLN A 75 -13.59 -2.68 -6.24
CA GLN A 75 -13.16 -4.09 -6.16
C GLN A 75 -11.90 -4.31 -7.00
N THR A 76 -10.96 -5.11 -6.50
CA THR A 76 -9.74 -5.41 -7.23
C THR A 76 -9.82 -6.75 -7.97
N LYS A 77 -9.00 -6.88 -9.01
CA LYS A 77 -8.84 -8.12 -9.77
C LYS A 77 -7.36 -8.33 -10.10
N GLU A 78 -6.87 -9.53 -9.82
CA GLU A 78 -5.53 -9.98 -10.23
C GLU A 78 -5.66 -11.06 -11.30
N LEU A 79 -4.85 -10.97 -12.35
CA LEU A 79 -4.66 -12.00 -13.36
C LEU A 79 -3.23 -12.51 -13.26
N LYS A 80 -3.08 -13.80 -12.95
CA LYS A 80 -1.79 -14.50 -12.77
C LYS A 80 -1.57 -15.61 -13.79
N THR A 81 -2.61 -15.92 -14.57
CA THR A 81 -2.61 -17.01 -15.52
C THR A 81 -2.48 -16.43 -16.91
N ALA A 82 -1.66 -17.08 -17.74
CA ALA A 82 -1.52 -16.69 -19.12
C ALA A 82 -2.85 -16.91 -19.87
N GLY A 83 -3.20 -15.98 -20.75
CA GLY A 83 -4.40 -16.08 -21.55
C GLY A 83 -4.90 -14.73 -22.05
N ASP A 84 -5.93 -14.81 -22.87
CA ASP A 84 -6.69 -13.66 -23.35
C ASP A 84 -7.97 -13.52 -22.51
N TYR A 85 -8.29 -12.30 -22.10
CA TYR A 85 -9.42 -11.99 -21.21
C TYR A 85 -10.26 -10.86 -21.77
N SER A 86 -11.59 -10.99 -21.74
CA SER A 86 -12.50 -9.86 -22.02
C SER A 86 -12.72 -9.03 -20.76
N ILE A 87 -12.65 -7.71 -20.88
CA ILE A 87 -12.97 -6.82 -19.75
C ILE A 87 -14.42 -6.96 -19.31
N SER A 88 -15.35 -7.09 -20.26
CA SER A 88 -16.78 -7.31 -19.96
C SER A 88 -17.02 -8.56 -19.10
N GLU A 89 -16.35 -9.67 -19.42
CA GLU A 89 -16.46 -10.92 -18.66
C GLU A 89 -15.84 -10.78 -17.26
N LEU A 90 -14.66 -10.15 -17.16
CA LEU A 90 -14.01 -9.88 -15.88
C LEU A 90 -14.87 -9.00 -14.97
N SER A 91 -15.53 -7.98 -15.53
CA SER A 91 -16.44 -7.08 -14.80
C SER A 91 -17.74 -7.78 -14.39
N SER A 92 -18.26 -8.72 -15.19
CA SER A 92 -19.50 -9.44 -14.86
C SER A 92 -19.40 -10.26 -13.56
N ALA A 93 -18.19 -10.64 -13.17
CA ALA A 93 -17.90 -11.37 -11.93
C ALA A 93 -17.76 -10.47 -10.69
N ILE A 94 -17.87 -9.14 -10.85
CA ILE A 94 -17.72 -8.14 -9.79
C ILE A 94 -19.09 -7.70 -9.31
N SER A 95 -19.31 -7.79 -8.00
CA SER A 95 -20.57 -7.34 -7.39
C SER A 95 -20.65 -5.83 -7.45
N ALA A 96 -21.81 -5.29 -7.87
CA ALA A 96 -22.08 -3.86 -7.94
C ALA A 96 -22.21 -3.23 -6.54
N ASN A 97 -21.11 -3.14 -5.79
CA ASN A 97 -21.05 -2.37 -4.56
C ASN A 97 -20.49 -0.97 -4.87
N THR A 98 -21.17 0.09 -4.43
CA THR A 98 -21.01 1.45 -4.98
C THR A 98 -20.02 2.34 -4.22
N GLN A 99 -19.23 1.79 -3.31
CA GLN A 99 -18.32 2.61 -2.49
C GLN A 99 -16.95 2.78 -3.17
N ASN A 100 -16.76 3.96 -3.78
CA ASN A 100 -15.58 4.35 -4.56
C ASN A 100 -14.31 4.62 -3.72
N ILE A 101 -14.21 4.06 -2.51
CA ILE A 101 -13.12 4.35 -1.56
C ILE A 101 -11.81 3.75 -2.06
N ALA A 102 -11.83 2.49 -2.50
CA ALA A 102 -10.61 1.83 -2.99
C ALA A 102 -10.03 2.49 -4.25
N SER A 103 -10.87 3.04 -5.13
CA SER A 103 -10.39 3.77 -6.32
C SER A 103 -9.63 5.05 -5.96
N LYS A 104 -10.03 5.74 -4.88
CA LYS A 104 -9.28 6.91 -4.36
C LYS A 104 -7.85 6.50 -3.97
N TYR A 105 -7.71 5.43 -3.21
CA TYR A 105 -6.40 4.92 -2.78
C TYR A 105 -5.58 4.33 -3.94
N ALA A 106 -6.25 3.74 -4.92
CA ALA A 106 -5.62 3.31 -6.16
C ALA A 106 -5.01 4.50 -6.94
N ASP A 107 -5.73 5.61 -7.06
CA ASP A 107 -5.21 6.84 -7.67
C ASP A 107 -3.99 7.39 -6.90
N PHE A 108 -4.02 7.34 -5.56
CA PHE A 108 -2.87 7.75 -4.75
C PHE A 108 -1.64 6.87 -4.98
N VAL A 109 -1.79 5.55 -4.97
CA VAL A 109 -0.69 4.62 -5.25
C VAL A 109 -0.08 4.88 -6.62
N ILE A 110 -0.90 5.08 -7.67
CA ILE A 110 -0.40 5.41 -9.02
C ILE A 110 0.36 6.74 -8.99
N SER A 111 -0.18 7.75 -8.30
CA SER A 111 0.43 9.08 -8.21
C SER A 111 1.79 9.03 -7.50
N LYS A 112 1.87 8.40 -6.33
CA LYS A 112 3.10 8.25 -5.53
C LYS A 112 4.18 7.45 -6.27
N MET A 113 3.77 6.56 -7.17
CA MET A 113 4.67 5.75 -7.99
C MET A 113 5.03 6.38 -9.35
N SER A 114 4.59 7.60 -9.62
CA SER A 114 4.97 8.34 -10.84
C SER A 114 6.48 8.67 -10.84
N PRO A 115 7.14 8.70 -12.01
CA PRO A 115 8.55 9.07 -12.10
C PRO A 115 8.87 10.42 -11.44
N GLU A 116 7.95 11.39 -11.56
CA GLU A 116 8.08 12.72 -11.00
C GLU A 116 8.10 12.71 -9.47
N GLU A 117 7.17 12.00 -8.83
CA GLU A 117 7.11 11.85 -7.38
C GLU A 117 8.31 11.07 -6.84
N LYS A 118 8.69 9.96 -7.49
CA LYS A 118 9.89 9.19 -7.11
C LYS A 118 11.14 10.08 -7.16
N GLU A 119 11.28 10.93 -8.19
CA GLU A 119 12.40 11.87 -8.29
C GLU A 119 12.33 13.01 -7.28
N ALA A 120 11.13 13.49 -6.94
CA ALA A 120 10.95 14.46 -5.86
C ALA A 120 11.36 13.87 -4.50
N ASN A 121 10.93 12.65 -4.19
CA ASN A 121 11.29 11.93 -2.97
C ASN A 121 12.79 11.70 -2.89
N ARG A 122 13.41 11.16 -3.95
CA ARG A 122 14.86 10.97 -4.00
C ARG A 122 15.61 12.27 -3.73
N ARG A 123 15.20 13.40 -4.32
CA ARG A 123 15.84 14.70 -4.07
C ARG A 123 15.64 15.20 -2.64
N LYS A 124 14.43 15.04 -2.08
CA LYS A 124 14.09 15.48 -0.72
C LYS A 124 14.86 14.68 0.33
N TYR A 125 15.03 13.37 0.11
CA TYR A 125 15.62 12.44 1.07
C TYR A 125 17.04 11.98 0.69
N ALA A 126 17.63 12.51 -0.39
CA ALA A 126 19.04 12.28 -0.75
C ALA A 126 20.01 12.68 0.37
N SER A 127 19.65 13.66 1.19
CA SER A 127 20.45 14.03 2.38
C SER A 127 20.24 13.08 3.56
N VAL A 128 19.10 12.39 3.64
CA VAL A 128 18.75 11.46 4.73
C VAL A 128 19.41 10.10 4.51
N THR A 129 19.42 9.60 3.27
CA THR A 129 20.13 8.37 2.87
C THR A 129 21.66 8.46 3.02
N GLY A 130 22.22 9.67 3.11
CA GLY A 130 23.63 9.92 3.41
C GLY A 130 23.93 10.38 4.85
N ALA A 131 22.90 10.72 5.62
CA ALA A 131 22.99 11.18 7.00
C ALA A 131 22.13 10.30 7.90
N VAL A 132 22.51 9.03 8.02
CA VAL A 132 22.23 8.29 9.24
C VAL A 132 22.75 9.17 10.38
N GLU A 133 21.87 9.60 11.28
CA GLU A 133 22.28 10.40 12.44
C GLU A 133 23.49 9.72 13.08
N ARG A 134 24.66 10.35 12.97
CA ARG A 134 25.83 10.07 13.83
C ARG A 134 25.54 10.70 15.21
N GLY A 135 24.38 10.39 15.76
CA GLY A 135 23.84 10.88 17.02
C GLY A 135 23.56 9.68 17.91
N ASP A 136 24.47 9.51 18.87
CA ASP A 136 24.82 8.34 19.67
C ASP A 136 25.53 7.21 18.91
N SER A 137 26.80 7.02 19.27
CA SER A 137 27.73 5.98 18.82
C SER A 137 27.31 4.53 19.10
N ASP A 138 26.11 4.30 19.63
CA ASP A 138 25.76 3.06 20.34
C ASP A 138 24.62 2.24 19.68
N ALA A 139 23.96 2.78 18.64
CA ALA A 139 22.91 2.06 17.90
C ALA A 139 23.35 1.78 16.47
N SER A 140 23.42 0.49 16.11
CA SER A 140 23.90 0.00 14.80
C SER A 140 22.84 -0.72 13.98
N ILE A 141 21.68 -1.03 14.58
CA ILE A 141 20.52 -1.59 13.88
C ILE A 141 19.44 -0.51 13.78
N ASN A 142 19.04 -0.18 12.55
CA ASN A 142 17.91 0.72 12.29
C ASN A 142 16.63 -0.10 12.11
N ILE A 143 15.66 0.07 13.01
CA ILE A 143 14.30 -0.48 12.81
C ILE A 143 13.54 0.53 11.95
N PHE A 144 12.86 0.08 10.90
CA PHE A 144 12.14 0.91 9.93
C PHE A 144 10.82 1.46 10.50
N MET A 145 10.93 2.24 11.56
CA MET A 145 9.85 2.97 12.21
C MET A 145 10.42 4.16 12.99
N PRO A 146 9.61 5.18 13.28
CA PRO A 146 9.99 6.22 14.23
C PRO A 146 10.23 5.64 15.64
N THR A 147 10.87 6.41 16.53
CA THR A 147 11.12 5.98 17.92
C THR A 147 9.84 5.72 18.72
N SER A 148 8.71 6.26 18.27
CA SER A 148 7.38 5.95 18.79
C SER A 148 6.42 5.88 17.61
N VAL A 149 5.62 4.83 17.54
CA VAL A 149 4.60 4.67 16.52
C VAL A 149 3.31 4.14 17.12
N SER A 150 2.29 4.30 16.32
CA SER A 150 0.89 4.11 16.59
C SER A 150 0.37 3.02 15.67
N VAL A 151 -0.35 2.05 16.23
CA VAL A 151 -0.89 0.94 15.43
C VAL A 151 -2.36 0.68 15.72
N TYR A 152 -3.07 0.22 14.70
CA TYR A 152 -4.44 -0.21 14.79
C TYR A 152 -4.56 -1.74 14.86
N ASN A 153 -3.90 -2.46 13.96
CA ASN A 153 -4.06 -3.91 13.91
C ASN A 153 -3.34 -4.55 15.09
N PRO A 154 -3.88 -5.67 15.62
CA PRO A 154 -3.23 -6.41 16.69
C PRO A 154 -1.97 -7.14 16.22
N GLU A 155 -1.83 -7.39 14.92
CA GLU A 155 -0.66 -8.04 14.35
C GLU A 155 0.09 -7.02 13.48
N VAL A 156 1.33 -6.71 13.86
CA VAL A 156 2.19 -5.78 13.13
C VAL A 156 3.60 -6.34 12.98
N MET A 157 4.22 -6.08 11.83
CA MET A 157 5.58 -6.48 11.53
C MET A 157 6.53 -5.32 11.77
N ILE A 158 7.62 -5.57 12.51
CA ILE A 158 8.80 -4.70 12.52
C ILE A 158 9.82 -5.25 11.52
N ARG A 159 10.61 -4.36 10.93
CA ARG A 159 11.69 -4.71 10.00
C ARG A 159 12.92 -3.85 10.25
N TRP A 160 14.10 -4.36 9.93
CA TRP A 160 15.37 -3.66 10.07
C TRP A 160 16.35 -4.02 8.95
N ASP A 161 17.43 -3.26 8.85
CA ASP A 161 18.54 -3.58 7.94
C ASP A 161 19.34 -4.81 8.43
N GLY A 162 19.66 -5.69 7.48
CA GLY A 162 20.56 -6.81 7.73
C GLY A 162 21.95 -6.35 8.17
N VAL A 163 22.55 -7.02 9.14
CA VAL A 163 23.94 -6.80 9.55
C VAL A 163 24.81 -7.78 8.78
N ALA A 164 25.88 -7.30 8.16
CA ALA A 164 26.78 -8.12 7.36
C ALA A 164 27.42 -9.24 8.21
N GLY A 165 27.20 -10.49 7.80
CA GLY A 165 27.72 -11.69 8.46
C GLY A 165 26.93 -12.92 8.01
N GLU A 166 27.63 -14.04 7.77
CA GLU A 166 26.96 -15.31 7.52
C GLU A 166 26.26 -15.79 8.81
N ASN A 167 25.02 -16.27 8.69
CA ASN A 167 24.24 -16.84 9.80
C ASN A 167 23.97 -15.90 10.99
N THR A 168 23.88 -14.59 10.75
CA THR A 168 23.47 -13.62 11.78
C THR A 168 22.12 -14.03 12.39
N THR A 169 22.10 -14.21 13.71
CA THR A 169 20.86 -14.42 14.48
C THR A 169 20.57 -13.15 15.27
N TYR A 170 19.35 -12.66 15.15
CA TYR A 170 18.83 -11.52 15.90
C TYR A 170 18.11 -11.98 17.16
N VAL A 171 18.18 -11.16 18.20
CA VAL A 171 17.43 -11.28 19.44
C VAL A 171 16.47 -10.10 19.50
N VAL A 172 15.17 -10.38 19.44
CA VAL A 172 14.11 -9.37 19.58
C VAL A 172 13.61 -9.42 21.02
N LYS A 173 13.70 -8.29 21.73
CA LYS A 173 13.20 -8.12 23.09
C LYS A 173 11.97 -7.22 23.05
N LEU A 174 10.87 -7.72 23.60
CA LEU A 174 9.67 -6.94 23.91
C LEU A 174 9.67 -6.61 25.40
N LYS A 175 9.53 -5.33 25.73
CA LYS A 175 9.59 -4.81 27.10
C LYS A 175 8.33 -4.01 27.42
N ASP A 176 8.04 -3.88 28.70
CA ASP A 176 7.01 -2.97 29.20
C ASP A 176 7.51 -1.51 29.27
N LEU A 177 6.65 -0.60 29.73
CA LEU A 177 6.95 0.81 29.97
C LEU A 177 8.05 1.05 31.03
N PHE A 178 8.38 0.05 31.85
CA PHE A 178 9.45 0.09 32.86
C PHE A 178 10.73 -0.60 32.37
N GLU A 179 10.82 -0.87 31.06
CA GLU A 179 11.89 -1.61 30.39
C GLU A 179 12.13 -3.04 30.91
N GLN A 180 11.16 -3.62 31.62
CA GLN A 180 11.21 -5.02 32.03
C GLN A 180 10.91 -5.89 30.82
N THR A 181 11.76 -6.89 30.58
CA THR A 181 11.59 -7.79 29.44
C THR A 181 10.38 -8.71 29.66
N ILE A 182 9.42 -8.64 28.75
CA ILE A 182 8.22 -9.47 28.70
C ILE A 182 8.50 -10.73 27.88
N MET A 183 9.10 -10.55 26.70
CA MET A 183 9.39 -11.62 25.75
C MET A 183 10.77 -11.44 25.12
N VAL A 184 11.38 -12.57 24.78
CA VAL A 184 12.61 -12.66 24.00
C VAL A 184 12.38 -13.68 22.89
N ALA A 185 12.65 -13.28 21.65
CA ALA A 185 12.60 -14.16 20.49
C ALA A 185 13.94 -14.13 19.76
N GLU A 186 14.31 -15.25 19.14
CA GLU A 186 15.47 -15.34 18.25
C GLU A 186 15.00 -15.59 16.82
N THR A 187 15.61 -14.92 15.85
CA THR A 187 15.27 -15.08 14.43
C THR A 187 16.49 -14.85 13.54
N SER A 188 16.58 -15.57 12.42
CA SER A 188 17.55 -15.28 11.35
C SER A 188 16.98 -14.32 10.29
N GLU A 189 15.69 -14.00 10.36
CA GLU A 189 15.07 -13.02 9.48
C GLU A 189 15.35 -11.60 9.95
N THR A 190 15.26 -10.63 9.03
CA THR A 190 15.39 -9.20 9.35
C THR A 190 14.04 -8.56 9.69
N SER A 191 13.09 -9.37 10.12
CA SER A 191 11.74 -8.94 10.51
C SER A 191 11.22 -9.81 11.66
N TYR A 192 10.23 -9.29 12.36
CA TYR A 192 9.53 -9.99 13.43
C TYR A 192 8.09 -9.50 13.53
N THR A 193 7.14 -10.41 13.75
CA THR A 193 5.73 -10.07 13.93
C THR A 193 5.40 -10.00 15.42
N ILE A 194 4.84 -8.88 15.84
CA ILE A 194 4.32 -8.64 17.18
C ILE A 194 2.81 -8.84 17.12
N ASP A 195 2.29 -9.75 17.95
CA ASP A 195 0.86 -9.97 18.14
C ASP A 195 0.43 -9.45 19.51
N PHE A 196 -0.30 -8.35 19.54
CA PHE A 196 -0.87 -7.74 20.73
C PHE A 196 -1.95 -8.60 21.40
N ASN A 197 -2.47 -9.64 20.72
CA ASN A 197 -3.34 -10.63 21.34
C ASN A 197 -2.57 -11.75 22.06
N ASP A 198 -1.23 -11.82 21.95
CA ASP A 198 -0.45 -12.78 22.71
C ASP A 198 -0.67 -12.58 24.21
N ALA A 199 -1.06 -13.65 24.91
CA ALA A 199 -1.47 -13.55 26.31
C ALA A 199 -0.32 -13.09 27.24
N LYS A 200 0.95 -13.38 26.92
CA LYS A 200 2.07 -12.89 27.73
C LYS A 200 2.27 -11.39 27.53
N LEU A 201 2.15 -10.93 26.30
CA LEU A 201 2.26 -9.51 25.97
C LEU A 201 1.09 -8.72 26.54
N ALA A 202 -0.15 -9.11 26.21
CA ALA A 202 -1.38 -8.41 26.61
C ALA A 202 -1.54 -8.26 28.12
N ASN A 203 -1.07 -9.22 28.92
CA ASN A 203 -1.15 -9.17 30.39
C ASN A 203 -0.05 -8.31 31.05
N ALA A 204 1.04 -8.01 30.32
CA ALA A 204 2.19 -7.31 30.88
C ALA A 204 2.27 -5.84 30.43
N ILE A 205 1.66 -5.48 29.31
CA ILE A 205 1.67 -4.11 28.79
C ILE A 205 0.60 -3.24 29.46
N VAL A 206 0.93 -1.98 29.70
CA VAL A 206 0.02 -0.95 30.20
C VAL A 206 -0.27 0.02 29.06
N GLU A 207 -1.52 0.47 28.95
CA GLU A 207 -1.98 1.37 27.86
C GLU A 207 -1.67 0.84 26.45
N ASN A 208 -1.63 -0.50 26.31
CA ASN A 208 -1.30 -1.21 25.08
C ASN A 208 0.04 -0.76 24.44
N LEU A 209 0.99 -0.35 25.28
CA LEU A 209 2.32 0.08 24.83
C LEU A 209 3.35 -1.02 25.06
N VAL A 210 4.12 -1.33 24.02
CA VAL A 210 5.28 -2.21 24.07
C VAL A 210 6.53 -1.46 23.60
N ILE A 211 7.65 -1.67 24.28
CA ILE A 211 8.96 -1.20 23.83
C ILE A 211 9.68 -2.36 23.14
N VAL A 212 10.14 -2.14 21.91
CA VAL A 212 10.92 -3.11 21.14
C VAL A 212 12.39 -2.72 21.09
N ASN A 213 13.24 -3.74 21.18
CA ASN A 213 14.68 -3.64 20.95
C ASN A 213 15.17 -4.86 20.18
N VAL A 214 16.04 -4.66 19.19
CA VAL A 214 16.64 -5.73 18.40
C VAL A 214 18.15 -5.69 18.60
N SER A 215 18.78 -6.85 18.80
CA SER A 215 20.24 -6.97 18.90
C SER A 215 20.76 -8.20 18.14
N VAL A 216 22.07 -8.25 17.86
CA VAL A 216 22.71 -9.46 17.34
C VAL A 216 23.04 -10.43 18.48
N LYS A 217 22.70 -11.71 18.32
CA LYS A 217 23.01 -12.76 19.28
C LYS A 217 24.53 -12.89 19.44
N GLY A 218 25.01 -12.82 20.69
CA GLY A 218 26.44 -12.89 21.01
C GLY A 218 27.20 -11.58 20.82
N ASN A 219 26.54 -10.49 20.42
CA ASN A 219 27.13 -9.15 20.35
C ASN A 219 26.09 -8.08 20.75
N GLU A 220 25.99 -7.80 22.05
CA GLU A 220 24.98 -6.88 22.60
C GLU A 220 25.23 -5.40 22.28
N ASP A 221 26.43 -5.06 21.81
CA ASP A 221 26.75 -3.71 21.33
C ASP A 221 26.14 -3.46 19.94
N LEU A 222 25.86 -4.53 19.18
CA LEU A 222 25.14 -4.45 17.92
C LEU A 222 23.63 -4.50 18.16
N LYS A 223 23.06 -3.37 18.54
CA LYS A 223 21.63 -3.23 18.86
C LYS A 223 20.98 -2.01 18.23
N SER A 224 19.65 -2.01 18.23
CA SER A 224 18.82 -0.86 17.89
C SER A 224 18.65 0.08 19.08
N LYS A 225 18.16 1.30 18.83
CA LYS A 225 17.51 2.11 19.87
C LYS A 225 16.24 1.38 20.36
N ASN A 226 15.79 1.69 21.57
CA ASN A 226 14.44 1.30 22.01
C ASN A 226 13.42 2.06 21.14
N ALA A 227 12.38 1.38 20.67
CA ALA A 227 11.28 2.00 19.96
C ALA A 227 9.94 1.61 20.61
N ALA A 228 9.02 2.55 20.77
CA ALA A 228 7.72 2.32 21.37
C ALA A 228 6.66 2.07 20.29
N ILE A 229 5.82 1.06 20.52
CA ILE A 229 4.65 0.77 19.69
C ILE A 229 3.43 0.80 20.60
N GLN A 230 2.49 1.68 20.31
CA GLN A 230 1.24 1.78 21.06
C GLN A 230 0.07 1.35 20.17
N GLN A 231 -0.63 0.30 20.58
CA GLN A 231 -1.89 -0.09 19.94
C GLN A 231 -3.05 0.68 20.56
N PHE A 232 -3.71 1.53 19.79
CA PHE A 232 -4.83 2.28 20.35
C PHE A 232 -6.08 1.42 20.51
N SER A 233 -6.87 1.69 21.56
CA SER A 233 -8.22 1.15 21.66
C SER A 233 -9.13 1.80 20.63
N THR A 234 -10.02 0.99 20.04
CA THR A 234 -11.00 1.34 19.00
C THR A 234 -11.96 2.48 19.39
N ASP A 235 -12.02 2.83 20.67
CA ASP A 235 -12.94 3.84 21.22
C ASP A 235 -12.60 5.30 20.81
N ALA A 236 -11.42 5.55 20.24
CA ALA A 236 -10.90 6.89 20.01
C ALA A 236 -11.10 7.46 18.59
N THR A 237 -11.42 6.65 17.57
CA THR A 237 -11.42 7.12 16.16
C THR A 237 -12.59 6.60 15.30
N PRO A 238 -13.86 6.97 15.59
CA PRO A 238 -15.03 6.46 14.87
C PRO A 238 -15.00 6.66 13.35
N SER A 239 -14.41 7.76 12.86
CA SER A 239 -14.33 8.02 11.41
C SER A 239 -13.35 7.09 10.69
N PHE A 240 -12.18 6.86 11.29
CA PHE A 240 -11.16 5.95 10.74
C PHE A 240 -11.71 4.53 10.60
N GLU A 241 -12.34 4.01 11.66
CA GLU A 241 -12.87 2.65 11.64
C GLU A 241 -13.99 2.46 10.62
N VAL A 242 -14.86 3.46 10.49
CA VAL A 242 -15.92 3.47 9.48
C VAL A 242 -15.32 3.42 8.08
N GLU A 243 -14.31 4.25 7.80
CA GLU A 243 -13.62 4.27 6.51
C GLU A 243 -12.86 2.97 6.23
N LEU A 244 -12.12 2.45 7.21
CA LEU A 244 -11.38 1.19 7.08
C LEU A 244 -12.32 0.01 6.83
N LYS A 245 -13.43 -0.07 7.57
CA LYS A 245 -14.43 -1.11 7.40
C LYS A 245 -15.11 -1.03 6.03
N ALA A 246 -15.45 0.18 5.60
CA ALA A 246 -16.01 0.45 4.28
C ALA A 246 -15.03 0.04 3.16
N LEU A 247 -13.75 0.41 3.29
CA LEU A 247 -12.69 0.01 2.36
C LEU A 247 -12.54 -1.52 2.31
N LYS A 248 -12.35 -2.18 3.46
CA LYS A 248 -12.19 -3.64 3.54
C LYS A 248 -13.39 -4.39 2.95
N ALA A 249 -14.61 -3.91 3.19
CA ALA A 249 -15.82 -4.48 2.59
C ALA A 249 -15.87 -4.34 1.06
N ASN A 250 -15.15 -3.37 0.49
CA ASN A 250 -15.11 -3.11 -0.94
C ASN A 250 -13.98 -3.87 -1.66
N LEU A 251 -12.85 -4.15 -1.01
CA LEU A 251 -11.66 -4.75 -1.63
C LEU A 251 -11.84 -6.21 -2.13
N GLY A 252 -12.89 -6.91 -1.72
CA GLY A 252 -13.13 -8.31 -2.12
C GLY A 252 -12.20 -9.30 -1.40
N ALA A 253 -11.82 -10.40 -2.08
CA ALA A 253 -10.97 -11.43 -1.49
C ALA A 253 -9.52 -10.95 -1.30
N GLN A 254 -8.84 -11.39 -0.24
CA GLN A 254 -7.46 -10.99 0.06
C GLN A 254 -6.51 -11.24 -1.12
N SER A 255 -5.69 -10.24 -1.45
CA SER A 255 -4.82 -10.23 -2.63
C SER A 255 -3.62 -9.31 -2.40
N SER A 256 -2.61 -9.37 -3.27
CA SER A 256 -1.41 -8.52 -3.16
C SER A 256 -1.77 -7.04 -3.38
N ILE A 257 -2.64 -6.77 -4.36
CA ILE A 257 -3.15 -5.44 -4.63
C ILE A 257 -4.02 -4.88 -3.49
N ASN A 258 -4.79 -5.73 -2.79
CA ASN A 258 -5.56 -5.30 -1.64
C ASN A 258 -4.67 -4.85 -0.48
N ASN A 259 -3.59 -5.60 -0.23
CA ASN A 259 -2.60 -5.22 0.76
C ASN A 259 -1.89 -3.90 0.37
N LEU A 260 -1.59 -3.69 -0.92
CA LEU A 260 -1.04 -2.42 -1.38
C LEU A 260 -2.01 -1.24 -1.15
N ILE A 261 -3.31 -1.42 -1.39
CA ILE A 261 -4.32 -0.39 -1.12
C ILE A 261 -4.47 -0.13 0.38
N LEU A 262 -4.45 -1.18 1.20
CA LEU A 262 -4.49 -1.05 2.66
C LEU A 262 -3.25 -0.33 3.18
N ALA A 263 -2.08 -0.60 2.61
CA ALA A 263 -0.84 0.08 2.98
C ALA A 263 -0.97 1.59 2.80
N GLU A 264 -1.48 2.03 1.65
CA GLU A 264 -1.75 3.43 1.37
C GLU A 264 -2.80 4.03 2.33
N PHE A 265 -3.87 3.28 2.62
CA PHE A 265 -4.87 3.72 3.59
C PHE A 265 -4.26 3.98 4.97
N TYR A 266 -3.43 3.05 5.47
CA TYR A 266 -2.78 3.19 6.76
C TYR A 266 -1.76 4.34 6.78
N GLU A 267 -1.00 4.50 5.69
CA GLU A 267 -0.02 5.57 5.55
C GLU A 267 -0.68 6.96 5.59
N GLU A 268 -1.78 7.16 4.86
CA GLU A 268 -2.53 8.43 4.88
C GLU A 268 -3.15 8.75 6.25
N ASN A 269 -3.21 7.76 7.15
CA ASN A 269 -3.69 7.90 8.52
C ASN A 269 -2.55 7.84 9.57
N ASP A 270 -1.29 8.01 9.15
CA ASP A 270 -0.09 8.02 10.02
C ASP A 270 0.13 6.70 10.81
N LEU A 271 -0.46 5.61 10.33
CA LEU A 271 -0.29 4.26 10.89
C LEU A 271 0.85 3.54 10.16
N LEU A 272 2.06 4.08 10.27
CA LEU A 272 3.21 3.68 9.45
C LEU A 272 3.59 2.20 9.59
N LEU A 273 3.45 1.62 10.78
CA LEU A 273 3.79 0.21 10.98
C LEU A 273 2.70 -0.74 10.43
N ASP A 274 1.43 -0.34 10.45
CA ASP A 274 0.35 -1.05 9.76
C ASP A 274 0.53 -0.97 8.23
N ALA A 275 0.96 0.19 7.74
CA ALA A 275 1.30 0.39 6.33
C ALA A 275 2.46 -0.51 5.90
N LEU A 276 3.56 -0.50 6.66
CA LEU A 276 4.72 -1.39 6.46
C LEU A 276 4.29 -2.86 6.41
N THR A 277 3.50 -3.29 7.40
CA THR A 277 3.00 -4.67 7.48
C THR A 277 2.19 -5.04 6.23
N SER A 278 1.37 -4.11 5.73
CA SER A 278 0.58 -4.32 4.52
C SER A 278 1.46 -4.41 3.26
N TYR A 279 2.50 -3.59 3.13
CA TYR A 279 3.49 -3.73 2.05
C TYR A 279 4.18 -5.10 2.07
N GLU A 280 4.59 -5.56 3.26
CA GLU A 280 5.21 -6.89 3.44
C GLU A 280 4.28 -8.02 3.01
N TYR A 281 2.98 -7.93 3.32
CA TYR A 281 2.00 -8.91 2.85
C TYR A 281 1.79 -8.86 1.34
N ALA A 282 1.81 -7.68 0.71
CA ALA A 282 1.77 -7.59 -0.74
C ALA A 282 2.97 -8.28 -1.39
N ILE A 283 4.19 -8.04 -0.88
CA ILE A 283 5.43 -8.67 -1.37
C ILE A 283 5.40 -10.18 -1.14
N LYS A 284 5.01 -10.64 0.05
CA LYS A 284 4.94 -12.07 0.38
C LYS A 284 3.97 -12.85 -0.51
N MET A 285 2.84 -12.23 -0.89
CA MET A 285 1.84 -12.86 -1.75
C MET A 285 2.22 -12.90 -3.23
N SER A 286 3.07 -11.96 -3.69
CA SER A 286 3.57 -11.90 -5.08
C SER A 286 5.04 -11.46 -5.12
N PRO A 287 5.97 -12.30 -4.65
CA PRO A 287 7.38 -11.92 -4.43
C PRO A 287 8.17 -11.66 -5.73
N ASP A 288 7.64 -12.15 -6.83
CA ASP A 288 8.19 -12.02 -8.18
C ASP A 288 7.67 -10.77 -8.91
N VAL A 289 6.80 -9.98 -8.29
CA VAL A 289 6.26 -8.73 -8.83
C VAL A 289 7.04 -7.54 -8.22
N GLU A 290 8.02 -7.05 -8.98
CA GLU A 290 8.97 -6.04 -8.50
C GLU A 290 8.30 -4.74 -8.05
N TYR A 291 7.17 -4.38 -8.67
CA TYR A 291 6.41 -3.17 -8.32
C TYR A 291 6.06 -3.10 -6.83
N TYR A 292 5.77 -4.22 -6.17
CA TYR A 292 5.46 -4.21 -4.73
C TYR A 292 6.67 -3.86 -3.87
N LYS A 293 7.86 -4.31 -4.28
CA LYS A 293 9.11 -3.97 -3.60
C LYS A 293 9.48 -2.51 -3.84
N GLU A 294 9.34 -2.03 -5.08
CA GLU A 294 9.55 -0.62 -5.40
C GLU A 294 8.62 0.29 -4.60
N ALA A 295 7.33 -0.07 -4.49
CA ALA A 295 6.36 0.71 -3.73
C ALA A 295 6.70 0.75 -2.24
N TYR A 296 7.20 -0.37 -1.71
CA TYR A 296 7.69 -0.46 -0.34
C TYR A 296 8.95 0.39 -0.10
N ASP A 297 9.95 0.31 -0.97
CA ASP A 297 11.16 1.14 -0.87
C ASP A 297 10.83 2.63 -0.95
N GLU A 298 9.95 3.04 -1.87
CA GLU A 298 9.47 4.43 -1.95
C GLU A 298 8.70 4.83 -0.68
N PHE A 299 8.02 3.89 -0.01
CA PHE A 299 7.33 4.14 1.26
C PHE A 299 8.33 4.42 2.38
N LEU A 300 9.38 3.61 2.49
CA LEU A 300 10.41 3.81 3.48
C LEU A 300 11.12 5.15 3.27
N LEU A 301 11.51 5.46 2.03
CA LEU A 301 12.20 6.70 1.67
C LEU A 301 11.34 7.93 1.98
N ARG A 302 10.07 7.96 1.55
CA ARG A 302 9.22 9.15 1.70
C ARG A 302 8.83 9.44 3.15
N ASN A 303 8.87 8.42 4.00
CA ASN A 303 8.64 8.53 5.44
C ASN A 303 9.94 8.62 6.26
N GLY A 304 11.12 8.68 5.60
CA GLY A 304 12.42 8.79 6.27
C GLY A 304 12.77 7.60 7.16
N LEU A 305 12.25 6.42 6.84
CA LEU A 305 12.50 5.17 7.56
C LEU A 305 13.75 4.43 7.06
N LYS A 306 14.22 4.80 5.87
CA LYS A 306 15.41 4.29 5.18
C LYS A 306 16.06 5.40 4.35
#